data_AF-A0A2H0T660-F1
#
_entry.id   AF-A0A2H0T660-F1
#
_cell.length_a   1.000
_cell.length_b   1.000
_cell.length_c   1.000
_cell.angle_alpha   90.00
_cell.angle_beta   90.00
_cell.angle_gamma   90.00
#
_symmetry.space_group_name_H-M   'P 1'
#
loop_
_entity.id
_entity.type
_entity.pdbx_description
1 polymer ?
#
loop_
_entity_poly.entity_id
_entity_poly.type
_entity_poly.pdbx_seq_one_letter_code
_entity_poly.pdbx_strand_id
1 'polypeptide(L)'
;MKDLSFKKILGMKIAGIVILFFIALFGFNFFKEYNRSRELDKEIEKLETAAKEIEAQNLDILNLATYLDTEEFLESEARTKLGLKKPGEEVVSVSLPEEGTTLTNNSNNQEESNAILWWKYFFKN
;
A
#
# COMPACT_ATOMS: atom_id res chain seq x y z
N MET A 1 -27.54 -42.82 -65.73
CA MET A 1 -26.61 -43.09 -64.60
C MET A 1 -25.92 -41.84 -64.01
N LYS A 2 -26.07 -40.63 -64.57
CA LYS A 2 -25.38 -39.40 -64.06
C LYS A 2 -26.07 -38.71 -62.85
N ASP A 3 -27.37 -38.92 -62.63
CA ASP A 3 -28.11 -38.27 -61.52
C ASP A 3 -27.75 -38.76 -60.12
N LEU A 4 -27.36 -40.04 -60.00
CA LEU A 4 -27.07 -40.65 -58.70
C LEU A 4 -25.75 -40.15 -58.09
N SER A 5 -24.78 -39.74 -58.91
CA SER A 5 -23.51 -39.20 -58.42
C SER A 5 -23.64 -37.73 -57.99
N PHE A 6 -24.41 -36.93 -58.72
CA PHE A 6 -24.63 -35.51 -58.40
C PHE A 6 -25.41 -35.33 -57.10
N LYS A 7 -26.46 -36.12 -56.87
CA LYS A 7 -27.19 -36.13 -55.58
C LYS A 7 -26.31 -36.55 -54.40
N LYS A 8 -25.40 -37.52 -54.59
CA LYS A 8 -24.45 -37.94 -53.54
C LYS A 8 -23.45 -36.85 -53.19
N ILE A 9 -22.90 -36.16 -54.19
CA ILE A 9 -21.96 -35.04 -53.97
C ILE A 9 -22.67 -33.85 -53.30
N LEU A 10 -23.91 -33.56 -53.71
CA LEU A 10 -24.70 -32.48 -53.11
C LEU A 10 -25.08 -32.79 -51.65
N GLY A 11 -25.47 -34.03 -51.35
CA GLY A 11 -25.75 -34.48 -49.98
C GLY A 11 -24.53 -34.42 -49.06
N MET A 12 -23.34 -34.75 -49.56
CA MET A 12 -22.10 -34.70 -48.79
C MET A 12 -21.68 -33.25 -48.47
N LYS A 13 -21.89 -32.32 -49.41
CA LYS A 13 -21.66 -30.88 -49.19
C LYS A 13 -22.65 -30.29 -48.17
N ILE A 14 -23.92 -30.69 -48.24
CA ILE A 14 -24.96 -30.27 -47.30
C ILE A 14 -24.67 -30.82 -45.89
N ALA A 15 -24.24 -32.08 -45.78
CA ALA A 15 -23.82 -32.66 -44.50
C ALA A 15 -22.65 -31.89 -43.87
N GLY A 16 -21.66 -31.46 -44.66
CA GLY A 16 -20.57 -30.61 -44.19
C GLY A 16 -21.04 -29.25 -43.64
N ILE A 17 -22.00 -28.61 -44.33
CA ILE A 17 -22.59 -27.34 -43.88
C ILE A 17 -23.36 -27.52 -42.57
N VAL A 18 -24.12 -28.60 -42.43
CA VAL A 18 -24.87 -28.91 -41.19
C VAL A 18 -23.91 -29.12 -40.02
N ILE A 19 -22.82 -29.87 -40.22
CA ILE A 19 -21.79 -30.08 -39.19
C ILE A 19 -21.14 -28.76 -38.79
N LEU A 20 -20.79 -27.91 -39.78
CA LEU A 20 -20.19 -26.61 -39.53
C LEU A 20 -21.14 -25.67 -38.78
N PHE A 21 -22.43 -25.73 -39.08
CA PHE A 21 -23.48 -25.00 -38.36
C PHE A 21 -23.58 -25.44 -36.90
N PHE A 22 -23.57 -26.75 -36.62
CA PHE A 22 -23.55 -27.25 -35.25
C PHE A 22 -22.27 -26.83 -34.52
N ILE A 23 -21.09 -26.94 -35.14
CA ILE A 23 -19.83 -26.47 -34.55
C ILE A 23 -19.89 -24.98 -34.22
N ALA A 24 -20.46 -24.14 -35.11
CA ALA A 24 -20.63 -22.72 -34.84
C ALA A 24 -21.57 -22.45 -33.66
N LEU A 25 -22.69 -23.16 -33.56
CA LEU A 25 -23.62 -23.04 -32.44
C LEU A 25 -23.00 -23.46 -31.10
N PHE A 26 -22.30 -24.59 -31.08
CA PHE A 26 -21.63 -25.07 -29.87
C PHE A 26 -20.43 -24.18 -29.50
N GLY A 27 -19.64 -23.75 -30.48
CA GLY A 27 -18.50 -22.85 -30.27
C GLY A 27 -18.92 -21.48 -29.72
N PHE A 28 -20.02 -20.91 -30.21
CA PHE A 28 -20.54 -19.63 -29.73
C PHE A 28 -21.00 -19.70 -28.26
N ASN A 29 -21.72 -20.77 -27.89
CA ASN A 29 -22.16 -20.96 -26.51
C ASN A 29 -20.97 -21.16 -25.56
N PHE A 30 -19.96 -21.93 -25.97
CA PHE A 30 -18.77 -22.17 -25.18
C PHE A 30 -17.95 -20.88 -24.95
N PHE A 31 -17.84 -20.03 -25.98
CA PHE A 31 -17.12 -18.76 -25.87
C PHE A 31 -17.80 -17.78 -24.91
N LYS A 32 -19.13 -17.74 -24.91
CA LYS A 32 -19.91 -16.89 -23.99
C LYS A 32 -19.73 -17.33 -22.53
N GLU A 33 -19.76 -18.64 -22.28
CA GLU A 33 -19.61 -19.20 -20.94
C GLU A 33 -18.19 -18.99 -20.39
N TYR A 34 -17.18 -19.15 -21.23
CA TYR A 34 -15.79 -18.94 -20.84
C TYR A 34 -15.51 -17.50 -20.39
N ASN A 35 -16.05 -16.51 -21.08
CA ASN A 35 -15.91 -15.11 -20.67
C ASN A 35 -16.63 -14.81 -19.35
N ARG A 36 -17.81 -15.42 -19.14
CA ARG A 36 -18.57 -15.23 -17.90
C ARG A 36 -17.90 -15.86 -16.70
N SER A 37 -17.29 -17.04 -16.86
CA SER A 37 -16.49 -17.67 -15.81
C SER A 37 -15.32 -16.77 -15.37
N ARG A 38 -14.64 -16.13 -16.32
CA ARG A 38 -13.52 -15.22 -16.03
C ARG A 38 -13.94 -13.98 -15.25
N GLU A 39 -15.14 -13.44 -15.52
CA GLU A 39 -15.67 -12.31 -14.75
C GLU A 39 -16.03 -12.73 -13.33
N LEU A 40 -16.64 -13.91 -13.16
CA LEU A 40 -16.95 -14.47 -11.85
C LEU A 40 -15.69 -14.73 -11.02
N ASP A 41 -14.65 -15.32 -11.62
CA ASP A 41 -13.38 -15.59 -10.93
C ASP A 41 -12.72 -14.29 -10.43
N LYS A 42 -12.76 -13.22 -11.24
CA LYS A 42 -12.25 -11.90 -10.86
C LYS A 42 -13.05 -11.28 -9.73
N GLU A 43 -14.38 -11.47 -9.74
CA GLU A 43 -15.25 -10.95 -8.69
C GLU A 43 -15.00 -11.69 -7.37
N ILE A 44 -14.79 -13.01 -7.41
CA ILE A 44 -14.37 -13.81 -6.26
C ILE A 44 -13.02 -13.32 -5.71
N GLU A 45 -12.01 -13.17 -6.57
CA GLU A 45 -10.68 -12.71 -6.16
C GLU A 45 -10.74 -11.30 -5.53
N LYS A 46 -11.55 -10.41 -6.09
CA LYS A 46 -11.78 -9.07 -5.56
C LYS A 46 -12.44 -9.11 -4.17
N LEU A 47 -13.47 -9.93 -4.00
CA LEU A 47 -14.17 -10.08 -2.73
C LEU A 47 -13.28 -10.71 -1.66
N GLU A 48 -12.50 -11.73 -2.00
CA GLU A 48 -11.53 -12.35 -1.10
C GLU A 48 -10.45 -11.36 -0.66
N THR A 49 -9.94 -10.55 -1.60
CA THR A 49 -8.96 -9.51 -1.30
C THR A 49 -9.52 -8.46 -0.36
N ALA A 50 -10.75 -7.99 -0.62
CA ALA A 50 -11.43 -7.02 0.24
C ALA A 50 -11.69 -7.59 1.65
N ALA A 51 -12.06 -8.87 1.75
CA ALA A 51 -12.26 -9.53 3.04
C ALA A 51 -10.96 -9.59 3.87
N LYS A 52 -9.84 -9.98 3.24
CA LYS A 52 -8.52 -10.01 3.89
C LYS A 52 -8.07 -8.61 4.34
N GLU A 53 -8.32 -7.60 3.53
CA GLU A 53 -7.98 -6.21 3.88
C GLU A 53 -8.78 -5.74 5.10
N ILE A 54 -10.09 -6.00 5.14
CA ILE A 54 -10.95 -5.66 6.28
C ILE A 54 -10.50 -6.40 7.55
N GLU A 55 -10.13 -7.67 7.44
CA GLU A 55 -9.64 -8.46 8.57
C GLU A 55 -8.33 -7.88 9.13
N ALA A 56 -7.38 -7.52 8.25
CA ALA A 56 -6.14 -6.86 8.65
C ALA A 56 -6.41 -5.51 9.33
N GLN A 57 -7.28 -4.67 8.76
CA GLN A 57 -7.65 -3.38 9.36
C GLN A 57 -8.29 -3.56 10.75
N ASN A 58 -9.12 -4.59 10.94
CA ASN A 58 -9.72 -4.89 12.23
C ASN A 58 -8.66 -5.26 13.28
N LEU A 59 -7.70 -6.12 12.91
CA LEU A 59 -6.58 -6.45 13.78
C LEU A 59 -5.75 -5.23 14.17
N ASP A 60 -5.46 -4.33 13.23
CA ASP A 60 -4.71 -3.10 13.51
C ASP A 60 -5.47 -2.18 14.48
N ILE A 61 -6.79 -2.02 14.28
CA ILE A 61 -7.64 -1.24 15.19
C ILE A 61 -7.66 -1.85 16.59
N LEU A 62 -7.77 -3.18 16.70
CA LEU A 62 -7.74 -3.87 17.99
C LEU A 62 -6.39 -3.73 18.69
N ASN A 63 -5.29 -3.82 17.96
CA ASN A 63 -3.95 -3.61 18.50
C ASN A 63 -3.78 -2.19 19.02
N LEU A 64 -4.24 -1.19 18.26
CA LEU A 64 -4.20 0.21 18.68
C LEU A 64 -5.08 0.43 19.91
N ALA A 65 -6.30 -0.09 19.93
CA ALA A 65 -7.19 0.00 21.08
C ALA A 65 -6.55 -0.61 22.33
N THR A 66 -5.92 -1.77 22.19
CA THR A 66 -5.19 -2.44 23.28
C THR A 66 -4.02 -1.59 23.78
N TYR A 67 -3.23 -1.01 22.86
CA TYR A 67 -2.12 -0.12 23.23
C TYR A 67 -2.59 1.11 24.00
N LEU A 68 -3.68 1.74 23.55
CA LEU A 68 -4.26 2.92 24.21
C LEU A 68 -4.82 2.59 25.61
N ASP A 69 -5.21 1.35 25.86
CA ASP A 69 -5.69 0.88 27.18
C ASP A 69 -4.54 0.52 28.14
N THR A 70 -3.28 0.50 27.67
CA THR A 70 -2.14 0.19 28.53
C THR A 70 -1.81 1.32 29.51
N GLU A 71 -1.35 0.94 30.70
CA GLU A 71 -0.84 1.89 31.71
C GLU A 71 0.35 2.70 31.18
N GLU A 72 1.12 2.15 30.24
CA GLU A 72 2.28 2.79 29.63
C GLU A 72 1.89 3.98 28.75
N PHE A 73 0.81 3.84 27.97
CA PHE A 73 0.22 4.95 27.22
C PHE A 73 -0.34 6.02 28.16
N LEU A 74 -1.06 5.60 29.21
CA LEU A 74 -1.59 6.52 30.23
C LEU A 74 -0.47 7.29 30.95
N GLU A 75 0.62 6.63 31.31
CA GLU A 75 1.79 7.26 31.94
C GLU A 75 2.47 8.26 31.00
N SER A 76 2.61 7.91 29.72
CA SER A 76 3.17 8.80 28.70
C SER A 76 2.30 10.06 28.52
N GLU A 77 0.98 9.90 28.39
CA GLU A 77 0.05 11.01 28.27
C GLU A 77 0.03 11.88 29.55
N ALA A 78 0.09 11.27 30.72
CA ALA A 78 0.20 11.96 32.01
C ALA A 78 1.50 12.80 32.10
N ARG A 79 2.64 12.24 31.67
CA ARG A 79 3.92 12.97 31.61
C ARG A 79 3.85 14.15 30.64
N THR A 80 3.34 13.94 29.43
CA THR A 80 3.30 14.97 28.38
C THR A 80 2.28 16.08 28.69
N LYS A 81 1.06 15.71 29.11
CA LYS A 81 -0.04 16.69 29.28
C LYS A 81 -0.11 17.28 30.68
N LEU A 82 0.22 16.51 31.70
CA LEU A 82 0.07 16.93 33.09
C LEU A 82 1.42 17.21 33.77
N GLY A 83 2.55 16.99 33.08
CA GLY A 83 3.88 17.12 33.66
C GLY A 83 4.10 16.19 34.86
N LEU A 84 3.34 15.09 34.93
CA LEU A 84 3.40 14.12 36.02
C LEU A 84 4.74 13.42 36.05
N LYS A 85 5.28 13.21 37.25
CA LYS A 85 6.64 12.72 37.51
C LYS A 85 6.57 11.53 38.46
N LYS A 86 7.44 10.54 38.30
CA LYS A 86 7.54 9.47 39.29
C LYS A 86 8.21 9.98 40.57
N PRO A 87 7.86 9.46 41.77
CA PRO A 87 8.55 9.82 42.99
C PRO A 87 10.04 9.44 42.89
N GLY A 88 10.92 10.45 42.87
CA GLY A 88 12.37 10.29 42.66
C GLY A 88 12.94 10.95 41.38
N GLU A 89 12.11 11.58 40.56
CA GLU A 89 12.53 12.23 39.31
C GLU A 89 12.82 13.74 39.52
N GLU A 90 14.06 14.18 39.29
CA GLU A 90 14.50 15.58 39.48
C GLU A 90 14.37 16.37 38.16
N VAL A 91 13.58 17.45 38.18
CA VAL A 91 13.40 18.31 36.99
C VAL A 91 14.47 19.39 36.97
N VAL A 92 15.44 19.21 36.07
CA VAL A 92 16.44 20.25 35.78
C VAL A 92 15.83 21.21 34.75
N SER A 93 15.33 22.35 35.24
CA SER A 93 15.02 23.49 34.38
C SER A 93 16.33 24.14 33.97
N VAL A 94 16.81 23.87 32.75
CA VAL A 94 17.95 24.58 32.18
C VAL A 94 17.48 25.99 31.82
N SER A 95 17.67 26.94 32.73
CA SER A 95 17.65 28.36 32.37
C SER A 95 18.85 28.62 31.48
N LEU A 96 18.62 28.97 30.21
CA LEU A 96 19.68 29.52 29.39
C LEU A 96 20.26 30.73 30.13
N PRO A 97 21.59 30.82 30.31
CA PRO A 97 22.17 31.99 30.92
C PRO A 97 21.82 33.19 30.03
N GLU A 98 21.12 34.19 30.58
CA GLU A 98 21.20 35.52 30.02
C GLU A 98 22.69 35.90 30.03
N GLU A 99 23.29 35.93 28.84
CA GLU A 99 24.69 36.29 28.66
C GLU A 99 24.91 37.75 29.03
N GLY A 100 25.18 37.98 30.30
CA GLY A 100 25.77 39.21 30.81
C GLY A 100 27.27 39.05 30.99
N THR A 101 28.07 38.96 29.92
CA THR A 101 29.47 39.42 29.98
C THR A 101 30.03 39.80 28.61
N THR A 102 30.47 41.06 28.55
CA THR A 102 31.22 41.78 27.51
C THR A 102 32.22 40.94 26.71
N LEU A 103 32.10 40.98 25.38
CA LEU A 103 33.19 40.67 24.45
C LEU A 103 33.59 41.92 23.69
N THR A 104 34.89 42.20 23.77
CA THR A 104 35.64 43.27 23.14
C THR A 104 35.43 43.28 21.62
N ASN A 105 35.12 44.46 21.09
CA ASN A 105 35.18 44.75 19.66
C ASN A 105 36.57 44.44 19.11
N ASN A 106 36.68 43.44 18.25
CA ASN A 106 37.64 43.46 17.16
C ASN A 106 36.96 42.94 15.88
N SER A 107 37.02 43.78 14.86
CA SER A 107 36.27 43.72 13.63
C SER A 107 36.72 42.59 12.69
N ASN A 108 35.77 42.13 11.88
CA ASN A 108 35.86 41.24 10.73
C ASN A 108 35.80 39.73 11.05
N ASN A 109 34.59 39.21 11.15
CA ASN A 109 34.33 37.82 10.72
C ASN A 109 33.02 37.81 9.92
N GLN A 110 33.16 37.66 8.60
CA GLN A 110 32.05 37.24 7.75
C GLN A 110 31.58 35.88 8.27
N GLU A 111 30.27 35.74 8.49
CA GLU A 111 29.66 34.46 8.82
C GLU A 111 30.01 33.46 7.72
N GLU A 112 30.97 32.57 7.99
CA GLU A 112 31.27 31.48 7.10
C GLU A 112 30.00 30.64 6.96
N SER A 113 29.58 30.38 5.72
CA SER A 113 28.44 29.52 5.45
C SER A 113 28.63 28.17 6.16
N ASN A 114 27.54 27.65 6.72
CA ASN A 114 27.53 26.35 7.41
C ASN A 114 28.17 25.24 6.56
N ALA A 115 28.09 25.29 5.23
CA ALA A 115 28.74 24.32 4.36
C ALA A 115 30.28 24.29 4.49
N ILE A 116 30.91 25.45 4.68
CA ILE A 116 32.36 25.60 4.82
C ILE A 116 32.84 25.06 6.17
N LEU A 117 32.07 25.32 7.22
CA LEU A 117 32.33 24.81 8.56
C LEU A 117 32.32 23.28 8.59
N TRP A 118 31.35 22.66 7.90
CA TRP A 118 31.23 21.21 7.84
C TRP A 118 32.36 20.58 7.04
N TRP A 119 32.72 21.16 5.89
CA TRP A 119 33.85 20.68 5.10
C TRP A 119 35.16 20.67 5.91
N LYS A 120 35.41 21.75 6.65
CA LYS A 120 36.60 21.88 7.49
C LYS A 120 36.63 20.83 8.60
N TYR A 121 35.49 20.53 9.22
CA TYR A 121 35.41 19.49 10.26
C TYR A 121 35.73 18.10 9.73
N PHE A 122 35.19 17.74 8.56
CA PHE A 122 35.31 16.38 8.04
C PHE A 122 36.63 16.10 7.29
N PHE A 123 37.28 17.12 6.73
CA PHE A 123 38.40 16.92 5.81
C PHE A 123 39.68 17.66 6.19
N LYS A 124 39.70 18.39 7.30
CA LYS A 124 40.92 19.06 7.79
C LYS A 124 41.53 18.28 8.95
N ASN A 125 42.47 17.40 8.60
CA ASN A 125 43.42 16.73 9.49
C ASN A 125 44.52 17.70 9.94
#